data_AF-A0A962VIF6-F1
#
_entry.id   AF-A0A962VIF6-F1
#
_cell.length_a   1.000
_cell.length_b   1.000
_cell.length_c   1.000
_cell.angle_alpha   90.00
_cell.angle_beta   90.00
_cell.angle_gamma   90.00
#
_symmetry.space_group_name_H-M   'P 1'
#
loop_
_entity.id
_entity.type
_entity.pdbx_description
1 polymer ?
#
loop_
_entity_poly.entity_id
_entity_poly.type
_entity_poly.pdbx_seq_one_letter_code
_entity_poly.pdbx_strand_id
1 'polypeptide(L)'
;MRFKLEARPEPSRLMSYLSPLIAVALTLLCGLVFSLFLGQNPLATFYAFFIAPIDDLYGLGELGLKATPLMLIAVGLAIGFRANVWNIGAEG
;
A
#
# COMPACT_ATOMS: atom_id res chain seq x y z
N MET A 1 -3.43 -35.44 10.23
CA MET A 1 -2.20 -34.81 9.70
C MET A 1 -2.12 -33.39 10.24
N ARG A 2 -1.05 -33.03 10.94
CA ARG A 2 -0.89 -31.72 11.57
C ARG A 2 0.01 -30.87 10.65
N PHE A 3 -0.55 -29.87 9.99
CA PHE A 3 0.25 -28.94 9.19
C PHE A 3 1.23 -28.21 10.11
N LYS A 4 2.53 -28.24 9.76
CA LYS A 4 3.59 -27.54 10.48
C LYS A 4 4.17 -26.51 9.53
N LEU A 5 4.05 -25.24 9.89
CA LEU A 5 4.62 -24.13 9.13
C LEU A 5 6.10 -24.01 9.50
N GLU A 6 6.99 -24.12 8.52
CA GLU A 6 8.42 -23.93 8.69
C GLU A 6 8.89 -22.76 7.82
N ALA A 7 9.74 -21.89 8.38
CA ALA A 7 10.27 -20.74 7.67
C ALA A 7 11.14 -21.20 6.50
N ARG A 8 10.93 -20.61 5.31
CA ARG A 8 11.72 -20.97 4.13
C ARG A 8 13.14 -20.38 4.25
N PRO A 9 14.19 -21.17 3.96
CA PRO A 9 15.58 -20.71 4.05
C PRO A 9 15.93 -19.66 2.98
N GLU A 10 15.31 -19.73 1.80
CA GLU A 10 15.49 -18.75 0.74
C GLU A 10 14.14 -18.15 0.30
N PRO A 11 14.09 -16.82 0.06
CA PRO A 11 12.89 -16.19 -0.48
C PRO A 11 12.62 -16.66 -1.91
N SER A 12 11.35 -16.93 -2.23
CA SER A 12 10.96 -17.32 -3.57
C SER A 12 11.03 -16.14 -4.53
N ARG A 13 11.92 -16.22 -5.53
CA ARG A 13 12.07 -15.19 -6.58
C ARG A 13 10.75 -14.92 -7.31
N LEU A 14 9.97 -15.97 -7.58
CA LEU A 14 8.66 -15.85 -8.22
C LEU A 14 7.70 -15.03 -7.34
N MET A 15 7.65 -15.32 -6.04
CA MET A 15 6.78 -14.61 -5.11
C MET A 15 7.24 -13.18 -4.84
N SER A 16 8.54 -12.88 -4.93
CA SER A 16 9.02 -11.49 -4.83
C SER A 16 8.42 -10.58 -5.90
N TYR A 17 8.12 -11.11 -7.10
CA TYR A 17 7.45 -10.35 -8.16
C TYR A 17 5.92 -10.49 -8.13
N LEU A 18 5.41 -11.70 -7.82
CA LEU A 18 3.97 -11.93 -7.80
C LEU A 18 3.29 -11.28 -6.61
N SER A 19 3.94 -11.14 -5.45
CA SER A 19 3.31 -10.55 -4.27
C SER A 19 2.81 -9.11 -4.47
N PRO A 20 3.60 -8.14 -5.00
CA PRO A 20 3.07 -6.80 -5.26
C PRO A 20 1.96 -6.82 -6.32
N LEU A 21 2.05 -7.67 -7.35
CA LEU A 21 1.02 -7.78 -8.39
C LEU A 21 -0.31 -8.31 -7.82
N ILE A 22 -0.24 -9.37 -7.00
CA ILE A 22 -1.40 -9.93 -6.30
C ILE A 22 -1.99 -8.88 -5.36
N ALA A 23 -1.15 -8.15 -4.62
CA ALA A 23 -1.62 -7.10 -3.73
C ALA A 23 -2.38 -6.00 -4.48
N VAL A 24 -1.87 -5.53 -5.63
CA VAL A 24 -2.57 -4.54 -6.47
C VAL A 24 -3.91 -5.10 -6.97
N ALA A 25 -3.93 -6.33 -7.48
CA ALA A 25 -5.15 -6.96 -7.97
C ALA A 25 -6.21 -7.10 -6.87
N LEU A 26 -5.81 -7.54 -5.67
CA LEU A 26 -6.70 -7.65 -4.52
C LEU A 26 -7.22 -6.29 -4.07
N THR A 27 -6.38 -5.25 -4.04
CA THR A 27 -6.80 -3.89 -3.69
C THR A 27 -7.87 -3.36 -4.66
N LEU A 28 -7.68 -3.54 -5.97
CA LEU A 28 -8.66 -3.14 -6.97
C LEU A 28 -9.97 -3.93 -6.84
N LEU A 29 -9.88 -5.23 -6.61
CA LEU A 29 -11.06 -6.07 -6.40
C LEU A 29 -11.84 -5.64 -5.16
N CYS A 30 -11.15 -5.38 -4.04
CA CYS A 30 -11.77 -4.84 -2.84
C CYS A 30 -12.47 -3.51 -3.14
N GLY A 31 -11.78 -2.57 -3.79
CA GLY A 31 -12.37 -1.27 -4.16
C GLY A 31 -13.65 -1.44 -4.99
N LEU A 32 -13.65 -2.36 -5.96
CA LEU A 32 -14.82 -2.67 -6.77
C LEU A 32 -15.98 -3.22 -5.93
N VAL A 33 -15.70 -4.17 -5.05
CA VAL A 33 -16.71 -4.75 -4.14
C VAL A 33 -17.29 -3.67 -3.21
N PHE A 34 -16.44 -2.80 -2.65
CA PHE A 34 -16.88 -1.69 -1.80
C PHE A 34 -17.75 -0.69 -2.58
N SER A 35 -17.36 -0.30 -3.79
CA SER A 35 -18.17 0.58 -4.64
C SER A 35 -19.54 0.00 -4.91
N LEU A 36 -19.61 -1.29 -5.27
CA LEU A 36 -20.88 -1.99 -5.49
C LEU A 36 -21.73 -2.07 -4.21
N PHE A 37 -21.11 -2.36 -3.07
CA PHE A 37 -21.80 -2.42 -1.78
C PHE A 37 -22.40 -1.07 -1.35
N LEU A 38 -21.71 0.03 -1.67
CA LEU A 38 -22.20 1.40 -1.45
C LEU A 38 -23.22 1.86 -2.51
N GLY A 39 -23.52 1.03 -3.52
CA GLY A 39 -24.42 1.39 -4.63
C GLY A 39 -23.84 2.43 -5.59
N GLN A 40 -22.53 2.66 -5.55
CA GLN A 40 -21.83 3.63 -6.39
C GLN A 40 -21.37 3.00 -7.70
N ASN A 41 -21.31 3.79 -8.77
CA ASN A 41 -20.75 3.34 -10.04
C ASN A 41 -19.22 3.09 -9.88
N PRO A 42 -18.71 1.86 -10.08
CA PRO A 42 -17.31 1.55 -9.83
C PRO A 42 -16.34 2.33 -10.71
N LEU A 43 -16.70 2.59 -11.97
CA LEU A 43 -15.87 3.37 -12.89
C LEU A 43 -15.73 4.82 -12.42
N ALA A 44 -16.84 5.43 -11.99
CA ALA A 44 -16.83 6.78 -11.45
C ALA A 44 -16.04 6.84 -10.13
N THR A 45 -16.17 5.85 -9.25
CA THR A 45 -15.38 5.79 -8.00
C THR A 45 -13.89 5.67 -8.29
N PHE A 46 -13.48 4.79 -9.20
CA PHE A 46 -12.07 4.66 -9.56
C PHE A 46 -11.54 5.90 -10.29
N TYR A 47 -12.34 6.54 -11.14
CA TYR A 47 -11.96 7.81 -11.75
C TYR A 47 -11.71 8.88 -10.67
N ALA A 48 -12.64 9.03 -9.73
CA ALA A 48 -12.51 10.00 -8.64
C ALA A 48 -11.31 9.71 -7.72
N PHE A 49 -10.95 8.44 -7.54
CA PHE A 49 -9.82 8.06 -6.68
C PHE A 49 -8.46 8.18 -7.38
N PHE A 50 -8.35 7.75 -8.65
CA PHE A 50 -7.06 7.67 -9.34
C PHE A 50 -6.80 8.83 -10.31
N ILE A 51 -7.82 9.36 -10.97
CA ILE A 51 -7.66 10.35 -12.05
C ILE A 51 -7.91 11.76 -11.55
N ALA A 52 -9.05 12.01 -10.89
CA ALA A 52 -9.40 13.34 -10.41
C ALA A 52 -8.30 14.04 -9.58
N PRO A 53 -7.55 13.35 -8.70
CA PRO A 53 -6.51 14.00 -7.88
C PRO A 53 -5.27 14.44 -8.68
N ILE A 54 -5.07 13.95 -9.89
CA ILE A 54 -3.92 14.31 -10.75
C ILE A 54 -4.34 15.16 -11.96
N ASP A 55 -5.63 15.47 -12.09
CA ASP A 55 -6.20 16.15 -13.26
C ASP A 55 -5.91 17.66 -13.26
N ASP A 56 -5.68 18.25 -12.08
CA ASP A 56 -5.34 19.67 -11.95
C ASP A 56 -4.28 19.96 -10.86
N LEU A 57 -3.81 21.21 -10.82
CA LEU A 57 -2.79 21.66 -9.86
C LEU A 57 -3.29 21.65 -8.41
N TYR A 58 -4.59 21.81 -8.19
CA TYR A 58 -5.16 21.82 -6.84
C TYR A 58 -5.17 20.40 -6.26
N GLY A 59 -5.61 19.42 -7.03
CA GLY A 59 -5.57 17.99 -6.70
C GLY A 59 -4.13 17.52 -6.46
N LEU A 60 -3.18 17.93 -7.31
CA LEU A 60 -1.76 17.66 -7.08
C LEU A 60 -1.26 18.26 -5.76
N GLY A 61 -1.72 19.46 -5.41
CA GLY A 61 -1.45 20.09 -4.12
C GLY A 61 -2.02 19.30 -2.94
N GLU A 62 -3.29 18.87 -3.02
CA GLU A 62 -3.91 18.02 -1.99
C GLU A 62 -3.20 16.67 -1.83
N LEU A 63 -2.83 16.03 -2.95
CA LEU A 63 -2.03 14.81 -2.94
C LEU A 63 -0.70 15.04 -2.23
N GLY A 64 0.00 16.12 -2.55
CA GLY A 64 1.25 16.51 -1.90
C GLY A 64 1.08 16.71 -0.39
N LEU A 65 0.03 17.41 0.04
CA LEU A 65 -0.28 17.62 1.46
C LEU A 65 -0.50 16.31 2.21
N LYS A 66 -1.21 15.35 1.62
CA LYS A 66 -1.48 14.03 2.21
C LYS A 66 -0.24 13.11 2.15
N ALA A 67 0.54 13.18 1.08
CA ALA A 67 1.73 12.34 0.88
C ALA A 67 2.92 12.77 1.75
N THR A 68 3.09 14.07 1.99
CA THR A 68 4.22 14.63 2.75
C THR A 68 4.46 13.94 4.11
N PRO A 69 3.48 13.82 5.02
CA PRO A 69 3.71 13.15 6.30
C PRO A 69 4.10 11.68 6.14
N LEU A 70 3.49 10.95 5.19
CA LEU A 70 3.83 9.55 4.91
C LEU A 70 5.27 9.40 4.40
N MET A 71 5.70 10.30 3.52
CA MET A 71 7.07 10.34 3.02
C MET A 71 8.08 10.62 4.15
N LEU A 72 7.77 11.57 5.04
CA LEU A 72 8.63 11.86 6.20
C LEU A 72 8.78 10.65 7.12
N ILE A 73 7.68 9.94 7.41
CA ILE A 73 7.71 8.70 8.20
C ILE A 73 8.55 7.64 7.49
N ALA A 74 8.33 7.42 6.19
CA ALA A 74 9.07 6.43 5.42
C ALA A 74 10.58 6.71 5.41
N VAL A 75 10.99 7.98 5.23
CA VAL A 75 12.40 8.38 5.27
C VAL A 75 12.99 8.17 6.68
N GLY A 76 12.27 8.55 7.73
CA GLY A 76 12.71 8.31 9.11
C GLY A 76 12.94 6.83 9.42
N LEU A 77 12.00 5.97 9.03
CA LEU A 77 12.13 4.51 9.18
C LEU A 77 13.27 3.93 8.33
N ALA A 78 13.43 4.40 7.10
CA ALA A 78 14.52 3.95 6.23
C ALA A 78 15.90 4.23 6.83
N ILE A 79 16.07 5.39 7.47
CA ILE A 79 17.31 5.74 8.20
C ILE A 79 17.51 4.81 9.41
N GLY A 80 16.46 4.59 10.21
CA GLY A 80 16.50 3.70 11.38
C GLY A 80 16.90 2.27 11.02
N PHE A 81 16.25 1.69 10.00
CA PHE A 81 16.58 0.36 9.52
C PHE A 81 17.98 0.27 8.91
N ARG A 82 18.43 1.31 8.19
CA ARG A 82 19.80 1.37 7.67
C ARG A 82 20.85 1.39 8.78
N ALA A 83 20.53 1.98 9.93
CA ALA A 83 21.38 1.97 11.12
C ALA A 83 21.30 0.65 11.93
N ASN A 84 20.58 -0.38 11.44
CA ASN A 84 20.23 -1.60 12.17
C ASN A 84 19.47 -1.35 13.49
N VAL A 85 18.85 -0.17 13.63
CA VAL A 85 17.99 0.14 14.77
C VAL A 85 16.58 -0.34 14.43
N TRP A 86 16.29 -1.58 14.84
CA TRP A 86 14.97 -2.19 14.65
C TRP A 86 13.96 -1.72 15.70
N ASN A 87 14.43 -1.35 16.90
CA ASN A 87 13.61 -0.86 17.99
C ASN A 87 14.00 0.59 18.30
N ILE A 88 13.08 1.52 18.04
CA ILE A 88 13.23 2.96 18.32
C ILE A 88 12.53 3.39 19.62
N GLY A 89 12.22 2.45 20.52
CA GLY A 89 11.55 2.73 21.79
C GLY A 89 10.04 2.96 21.68
N ALA A 90 9.41 2.60 20.55
CA ALA A 90 7.99 2.32 20.55
C ALA A 90 7.82 0.94 21.22
N GLU A 91 7.26 0.90 22.42
CA GLU A 91 6.98 -0.34 23.11
C GLU A 91 6.00 -1.19 22.26
N GLY A 92 6.48 -2.31 21.69
CA GLY A 92 5.66 -3.33 21.01
C GLY A 92 5.74 -3.35 19.50
#